data_AF-A0ABC9F955-F1
#
_entry.id   AF-A0ABC9F955-F1
#
_cell.length_a   1.000
_cell.length_b   1.000
_cell.length_c   1.000
_cell.angle_alpha   90.00
_cell.angle_beta   90.00
_cell.angle_gamma   90.00
#
_symmetry.space_group_name_H-M   'P 1'
#
loop_
_entity.id
_entity.type
_entity.pdbx_description
1 polymer ?
#
loop_
_entity_poly.entity_id
_entity_poly.type
_entity_poly.pdbx_seq_one_letter_code
_entity_poly.pdbx_strand_id
1 'polypeptide(L)'
;MEDMEMDGAFEPVAVELVAQGVIGKRVDEMESGFLMALDYMIQLAQKDADDERKSLLEVIKQTVLDHLTKKCPPHVQVVGLLCQTEKKESRHELLRRVAAGGGVFKNDKGLKCQIPGANLNDIANQADDLLESMESRDVIPDRKLLARLVIVREEARNMMGGGLLDERNDRGLTTLPEAEVNFLSKLVALKPGKALERMIRDVMNGKGEGADNIDQSKADSHSEQEHLTGVSGRGSVSGRKPRPVRPGMFLETVAKVLGGVYASNTSGITAQHLEWVHQTTLKILQDMAF
;
A
#
# COMPACT_ATOMS: atom_id res chain seq x y z
N MET A 1 33.85 -4.24 46.72
CA MET A 1 33.23 -3.79 45.45
C MET A 1 31.84 -4.36 45.48
N GLU A 2 30.96 -3.54 46.03
CA GLU A 2 29.60 -3.85 46.43
C GLU A 2 28.70 -4.02 45.21
N ASP A 3 27.77 -4.95 45.37
CA ASP A 3 26.48 -5.09 44.70
C ASP A 3 26.04 -3.85 43.91
N MET A 4 26.28 -3.89 42.60
CA MET A 4 25.48 -3.11 41.67
C MET A 4 24.16 -3.86 41.48
N GLU A 5 23.14 -3.48 42.25
CA GLU A 5 21.75 -3.73 41.89
C GLU A 5 21.54 -3.21 40.45
N MET A 6 21.48 -4.14 39.50
CA MET A 6 21.10 -3.87 38.12
C MET A 6 19.62 -3.49 38.12
N ASP A 7 19.37 -2.19 38.15
CA ASP A 7 18.06 -1.61 37.96
C ASP A 7 17.50 -2.10 36.61
N GLY A 8 16.32 -2.74 36.61
CA GLY A 8 15.74 -3.50 35.49
C GLY A 8 15.47 -2.70 34.20
N ALA A 9 15.78 -1.41 34.19
CA ALA A 9 15.78 -0.56 33.00
C ALA A 9 16.98 -0.81 32.06
N PHE A 10 18.07 -1.41 32.56
CA PHE A 10 19.28 -1.67 31.75
C PHE A 10 19.24 -2.96 30.94
N GLU A 11 18.42 -3.95 31.31
CA GLU A 11 18.29 -5.21 30.56
C GLU A 11 17.81 -5.04 29.11
N PRO A 12 16.72 -4.32 28.80
CA PRO A 12 16.27 -4.16 27.42
C PRO A 12 17.28 -3.40 26.55
N VAL A 13 17.97 -2.41 27.13
CA VAL A 13 18.99 -1.62 26.44
C VAL A 13 20.25 -2.44 26.18
N ALA A 14 20.67 -3.27 27.13
CA ALA A 14 21.81 -4.18 26.97
C ALA A 14 21.52 -5.25 25.91
N VAL A 15 20.31 -5.80 25.91
CA VAL A 15 19.84 -6.73 24.88
C VAL A 15 19.86 -6.08 23.50
N GLU A 16 19.34 -4.86 23.36
CA GLU A 16 19.31 -4.14 22.08
C GLU A 16 20.74 -3.91 21.54
N LEU A 17 21.68 -3.49 22.40
CA LEU A 17 23.09 -3.29 22.04
C LEU A 17 23.77 -4.59 21.60
N VAL A 18 23.55 -5.69 22.33
CA VAL A 18 24.09 -7.00 21.97
C VAL A 18 23.48 -7.50 20.67
N ALA A 19 22.15 -7.35 20.51
CA ALA A 19 21.44 -7.71 19.31
C ALA A 19 21.96 -6.94 18.09
N GLN A 20 22.13 -5.62 18.18
CA GLN A 20 22.71 -4.81 17.10
C GLN A 20 24.12 -5.28 16.70
N GLY A 21 24.97 -5.60 17.68
CA GLY A 21 26.34 -6.06 17.42
C GLY A 21 26.43 -7.45 16.77
N VAL A 22 25.54 -8.37 17.13
CA VAL A 22 25.49 -9.73 16.56
C VAL A 22 24.78 -9.75 15.21
N ILE A 23 23.59 -9.14 15.14
CA ILE A 23 22.77 -9.07 13.93
C ILE A 23 23.53 -8.33 12.83
N GLY A 24 24.18 -7.20 13.14
CA GLY A 24 24.89 -6.43 12.12
C GLY A 24 26.04 -7.19 11.44
N LYS A 25 26.58 -8.23 12.09
CA LYS A 25 27.64 -9.08 11.50
C LYS A 25 27.10 -10.24 10.67
N ARG A 26 25.85 -10.67 10.91
CA ARG A 26 25.30 -11.93 10.36
C ARG A 26 24.02 -11.76 9.56
N VAL A 27 23.48 -10.55 9.45
CA VAL A 27 22.20 -10.33 8.75
C VAL A 27 22.25 -10.78 7.28
N ASP A 28 23.42 -10.68 6.64
CA ASP A 28 23.61 -11.06 5.23
C ASP A 28 23.71 -12.59 5.07
N GLU A 29 23.96 -13.31 6.16
CA GLU A 29 23.99 -14.77 6.24
C GLU A 29 22.64 -15.34 6.72
N MET A 30 21.66 -14.48 7.03
CA MET A 30 20.35 -14.92 7.51
C MET A 30 19.53 -15.52 6.39
N GLU A 31 18.96 -16.70 6.66
CA GLU A 31 18.06 -17.39 5.75
C GLU A 31 16.76 -16.60 5.54
N SER A 32 16.17 -16.73 4.34
CA SER A 32 14.93 -16.06 3.95
C SER A 32 13.74 -16.38 4.85
N GLY A 33 13.79 -17.50 5.59
CA GLY A 33 12.75 -17.92 6.53
C GLY A 33 12.89 -17.36 7.96
N PHE A 34 13.98 -16.66 8.28
CA PHE A 34 14.27 -16.26 9.66
C PHE A 34 13.19 -15.36 10.28
N LEU A 35 12.69 -14.36 9.54
CA LEU A 35 11.64 -13.47 10.04
C LEU A 35 10.32 -14.22 10.27
N MET A 36 9.99 -15.20 9.42
CA MET A 36 8.83 -16.08 9.63
C MET A 36 9.00 -16.95 10.89
N ALA A 37 10.20 -17.46 11.14
CA ALA A 37 10.49 -18.22 12.34
C ALA A 37 10.36 -17.36 13.60
N LEU A 38 10.85 -16.11 13.58
CA LEU A 38 10.65 -15.15 14.66
C LEU A 38 9.15 -14.88 14.90
N ASP A 39 8.38 -14.64 13.85
CA ASP A 39 6.94 -14.42 13.97
C ASP A 39 6.22 -15.62 14.59
N TYR A 40 6.59 -16.84 14.18
CA TYR A 40 6.07 -18.06 14.78
C TYR A 40 6.43 -18.17 16.27
N MET A 41 7.66 -17.85 16.65
CA MET A 41 8.11 -17.88 18.05
C MET A 41 7.42 -16.82 18.91
N ILE A 42 7.18 -15.62 18.37
CA ILE A 42 6.43 -14.54 19.05
C ILE A 42 4.98 -15.01 19.29
N GLN A 43 4.34 -15.61 18.29
CA GLN A 43 2.99 -16.17 18.43
C GLN A 43 2.93 -17.29 19.47
N LEU A 44 3.96 -18.14 19.53
CA LEU A 44 4.04 -19.21 20.52
C LEU A 44 4.19 -18.63 21.94
N ALA A 45 5.10 -17.67 22.14
CA ALA A 45 5.26 -16.98 23.43
C ALA A 45 3.96 -16.29 23.88
N GLN A 46 3.21 -15.70 22.93
CA GLN A 46 1.90 -15.12 23.22
C GLN A 46 0.86 -16.17 23.64
N LYS A 47 0.87 -17.38 23.04
CA LYS A 47 -0.03 -18.48 23.44
C LYS A 47 0.33 -19.04 24.82
N ASP A 48 1.62 -19.08 25.13
CA ASP A 48 2.14 -19.59 26.40
C ASP A 48 2.05 -18.55 27.54
N ALA A 49 1.54 -17.34 27.24
CA ALA A 49 1.48 -16.19 28.16
C ALA A 49 2.85 -15.81 28.76
N ASP A 50 3.92 -16.03 27.99
CA ASP A 50 5.29 -15.67 28.33
C ASP A 50 5.63 -14.28 27.76
N ASP A 51 5.24 -13.25 28.50
CA ASP A 51 5.40 -11.84 28.10
C ASP A 51 6.87 -11.41 28.00
N GLU A 52 7.75 -11.99 28.83
CA GLU A 52 9.18 -11.69 28.82
C GLU A 52 9.82 -12.17 27.52
N ARG A 53 9.61 -13.46 27.18
CA ARG A 53 10.11 -14.03 25.91
C ARG A 53 9.53 -13.33 24.70
N LYS A 54 8.24 -12.96 24.76
CA LYS A 54 7.58 -12.21 23.69
C LYS A 54 8.27 -10.86 23.47
N SER A 55 8.48 -10.09 24.55
CA SER A 55 9.12 -8.77 24.46
C SER A 55 10.54 -8.85 23.90
N LEU A 56 11.32 -9.85 24.31
CA LEU A 56 12.67 -10.10 23.82
C LEU A 56 12.68 -10.39 22.32
N LEU A 57 11.79 -11.27 21.86
CA LEU A 57 11.68 -11.63 20.45
C LEU A 57 11.20 -10.45 19.58
N GLU A 58 10.31 -9.61 20.10
CA GLU A 58 9.88 -8.38 19.43
C GLU A 58 11.04 -7.38 19.27
N VAL A 59 11.88 -7.21 20.30
CA VAL A 59 13.10 -6.38 20.22
C VAL A 59 14.09 -6.93 19.20
N ILE A 60 14.34 -8.25 19.19
CA ILE A 60 15.21 -8.89 18.20
C ILE A 60 14.66 -8.69 16.78
N LYS A 61 13.36 -8.95 16.57
CA LYS A 61 12.71 -8.74 15.28
C LYS A 61 12.86 -7.30 14.81
N GLN A 62 12.59 -6.33 15.67
CA GLN A 62 12.72 -4.91 15.33
C GLN A 62 14.18 -4.55 14.97
N THR A 63 15.15 -5.07 15.73
CA THR A 63 16.58 -4.83 15.49
C THR A 63 17.03 -5.37 14.11
N VAL A 64 16.55 -6.56 13.73
CA VAL A 64 16.80 -7.13 12.40
C VAL A 64 16.19 -6.25 11.31
N LEU A 65 14.92 -5.86 11.47
CA LEU A 65 14.22 -5.02 10.50
C LEU A 65 14.90 -3.66 10.32
N ASP A 66 15.36 -3.04 11.40
CA ASP A 66 16.08 -1.76 11.35
C ASP A 66 17.41 -1.90 10.60
N HIS A 67 18.14 -3.00 10.81
CA HIS A 67 19.39 -3.25 10.12
C HIS A 67 19.17 -3.49 8.62
N LEU A 68 18.17 -4.30 8.25
CA LEU A 68 17.79 -4.53 6.86
C LEU A 68 17.35 -3.22 6.18
N THR A 69 16.54 -2.42 6.87
CA THR A 69 16.06 -1.12 6.35
C THR A 69 17.22 -0.18 6.04
N LYS A 70 18.24 -0.11 6.90
CA LYS A 70 19.43 0.74 6.66
C LYS A 70 20.22 0.35 5.40
N LYS A 71 20.14 -0.91 4.96
CA LYS A 71 20.80 -1.39 3.73
C LYS A 71 19.99 -1.15 2.47
N CYS A 72 18.69 -0.90 2.59
CA CYS A 72 17.84 -0.61 1.43
C CYS A 72 18.24 0.72 0.77
N PRO A 73 18.00 0.88 -0.54
CA PRO A 73 18.15 2.18 -1.21
C PRO A 73 17.30 3.29 -0.55
N PRO A 74 17.73 4.57 -0.63
CA PRO A 74 17.03 5.69 0.01
C PRO A 74 15.52 5.77 -0.27
N HIS A 75 15.11 5.58 -1.53
CA HIS A 75 13.70 5.65 -1.93
C HIS A 75 12.86 4.53 -1.28
N VAL A 76 13.41 3.31 -1.13
CA VAL A 76 12.75 2.20 -0.44
C VAL A 76 12.55 2.51 1.05
N GLN A 77 13.58 3.04 1.70
CA GLN A 77 13.49 3.44 3.11
C GLN A 77 12.40 4.51 3.33
N VAL A 78 12.35 5.50 2.43
CA VAL A 78 11.36 6.58 2.50
C VAL A 78 9.93 6.06 2.30
N VAL A 79 9.70 5.15 1.34
CA VAL A 79 8.37 4.54 1.14
C VAL A 79 7.91 3.82 2.42
N GLY A 80 8.82 3.07 3.08
CA GLY A 80 8.53 2.42 4.35
C GLY A 80 8.10 3.40 5.45
N LEU A 81 8.83 4.51 5.61
CA LEU A 81 8.51 5.56 6.57
C LEU A 81 7.18 6.27 6.27
N LEU A 82 6.91 6.55 4.99
CA LEU A 82 5.66 7.17 4.56
C LEU A 82 4.44 6.27 4.84
N CYS A 83 4.58 4.96 4.66
CA CYS A 83 3.52 4.00 4.99
C CYS A 83 3.22 3.94 6.50
N GLN A 84 4.15 4.36 7.35
CA GLN A 84 3.98 4.44 8.81
C GLN A 84 3.51 5.82 9.30
N THR A 85 3.45 6.82 8.41
CA THR A 85 3.10 8.20 8.76
C THR A 85 1.63 8.47 8.45
N GLU A 86 0.81 8.61 9.49
CA GLU A 86 -0.66 8.59 9.37
C GLU A 86 -1.21 9.93 8.87
N LYS A 87 -0.63 11.04 9.35
CA LYS A 87 -1.11 12.38 9.00
C LYS A 87 -0.57 12.84 7.66
N LYS A 88 -1.49 13.31 6.81
CA LYS A 88 -1.17 13.90 5.50
C LYS A 88 -0.10 14.98 5.58
N GLU A 89 -0.28 15.96 6.48
CA GLU A 89 0.68 17.06 6.64
C GLU A 89 2.08 16.57 7.04
N SER A 90 2.16 15.56 7.90
CA SER A 90 3.42 14.94 8.30
C SER A 90 4.09 14.20 7.14
N ARG A 91 3.32 13.50 6.30
CA ARG A 91 3.84 12.90 5.06
C ARG A 91 4.35 13.94 4.07
N HIS A 92 3.63 15.05 3.89
CA HIS A 92 4.06 16.12 2.98
C HIS A 92 5.34 16.78 3.48
N GLU A 93 5.45 17.01 4.79
CA GLU A 93 6.67 17.52 5.40
C GLU A 93 7.84 16.53 5.27
N LEU A 94 7.59 15.23 5.40
CA LEU A 94 8.57 14.19 5.15
C LEU A 94 9.04 14.26 3.68
N LEU A 95 8.12 14.24 2.72
CA LEU A 95 8.42 14.33 1.28
C LEU A 95 9.22 15.59 0.93
N ARG A 96 8.87 16.75 1.50
CA ARG A 96 9.62 18.00 1.32
C ARG A 96 11.07 17.87 1.80
N ARG A 97 11.28 17.32 2.99
CA ARG A 97 12.65 17.12 3.52
C ARG A 97 13.45 16.14 2.68
N VAL A 98 12.82 15.04 2.26
CA VAL A 98 13.47 14.03 1.41
C VAL A 98 13.92 14.64 0.08
N ALA A 99 13.05 15.42 -0.56
CA ALA A 99 13.38 16.15 -1.79
C ALA A 99 14.48 17.20 -1.60
N ALA A 100 14.60 17.78 -0.40
CA ALA A 100 15.65 18.73 -0.03
C ALA A 100 16.99 18.09 0.38
N GLY A 101 17.14 16.76 0.25
CA GLY A 101 18.36 16.04 0.60
C GLY A 101 18.33 15.28 1.93
N GLY A 102 17.18 15.20 2.59
CA GLY A 102 16.97 14.45 3.83
C GLY A 102 17.14 15.29 5.09
N GLY A 103 17.48 14.64 6.22
CA GLY A 103 17.72 15.30 7.50
C GLY A 103 16.97 14.65 8.67
N VAL A 104 16.70 15.43 9.72
CA VAL A 104 15.95 14.95 10.89
C VAL A 104 14.47 15.21 10.69
N PHE A 105 13.66 14.15 10.77
CA PHE A 105 12.20 14.20 10.75
C PHE A 105 11.65 13.83 12.13
N LYS A 106 10.59 14.51 12.56
CA LYS A 106 9.87 14.17 13.78
C LYS A 106 8.54 13.55 13.38
N ASN A 107 8.34 12.27 13.72
CA ASN A 107 7.11 11.57 13.39
C ASN A 107 5.93 12.05 14.25
N ASP A 108 4.73 11.56 13.93
CA ASP A 108 3.50 11.91 14.63
C ASP A 108 3.51 11.59 16.13
N LYS A 109 4.33 10.62 16.55
CA LYS A 109 4.54 10.19 17.94
C LYS A 109 5.63 10.99 18.66
N GLY A 110 6.24 11.96 17.97
CA GLY A 110 7.28 12.83 18.50
C GLY A 110 8.70 12.25 18.49
N LEU A 111 8.87 11.04 17.94
CA LEU A 111 10.16 10.38 17.77
C LEU A 111 10.92 11.02 16.61
N LYS A 112 12.20 11.32 16.83
CA LYS A 112 13.09 11.85 15.79
C LYS A 112 13.72 10.70 15.03
N CYS A 113 13.61 10.68 13.72
CA CYS A 113 14.32 9.76 12.85
C CYS A 113 15.15 10.53 11.81
N GLN A 114 16.29 9.95 11.43
CA GLN A 114 17.08 10.43 10.32
C GLN A 114 16.46 9.88 9.03
N ILE A 115 16.17 10.77 8.09
CA ILE A 115 15.61 10.43 6.78
C ILE A 115 16.65 10.69 5.68
N PRO A 116 16.84 9.76 4.73
CA PRO A 116 17.75 9.96 3.62
C PRO A 116 17.13 10.89 2.57
N GLY A 117 17.98 11.52 1.75
CA GLY A 117 17.54 12.24 0.56
C GLY A 117 17.23 11.27 -0.58
N ALA A 118 16.16 11.53 -1.34
CA ALA A 118 15.76 10.72 -2.49
C ALA A 118 14.93 11.56 -3.49
N ASN A 119 14.92 11.14 -4.75
CA ASN A 119 14.11 11.78 -5.77
C ASN A 119 12.63 11.38 -5.59
N LEU A 120 11.72 12.36 -5.67
CA LEU A 120 10.27 12.11 -5.58
C LEU A 120 9.77 11.15 -6.67
N ASN A 121 10.38 11.19 -7.85
CA ASN A 121 10.05 10.28 -8.94
C ASN A 121 10.42 8.83 -8.60
N ASP A 122 11.60 8.62 -8.02
CA ASP A 122 12.04 7.28 -7.60
C ASP A 122 11.15 6.73 -6.48
N ILE A 123 10.66 7.60 -5.58
CA ILE A 123 9.70 7.23 -4.53
C ILE A 123 8.36 6.84 -5.14
N ALA A 124 7.84 7.64 -6.07
CA ALA A 124 6.58 7.36 -6.76
C ALA A 124 6.66 6.05 -7.54
N ASN A 125 7.74 5.83 -8.30
CA ASN A 125 7.99 4.60 -9.05
C ASN A 125 8.14 3.40 -8.11
N GLN A 126 8.90 3.53 -7.02
CA GLN A 126 9.05 2.45 -6.06
C GLN A 126 7.72 2.05 -5.41
N ALA A 127 6.87 3.03 -5.08
CA ALA A 127 5.53 2.75 -4.57
C ALA A 127 4.65 2.08 -5.64
N ASP A 128 4.75 2.51 -6.91
CA ASP A 128 4.01 1.92 -8.02
C ASP A 128 4.44 0.48 -8.33
N ASP A 129 5.75 0.18 -8.31
CA ASP A 129 6.27 -1.19 -8.49
C ASP A 129 5.75 -2.15 -7.40
N LEU A 130 5.69 -1.67 -6.15
CA LEU A 130 5.14 -2.44 -5.03
C LEU A 130 3.63 -2.64 -5.20
N LEU A 131 2.90 -1.61 -5.63
CA LEU A 131 1.47 -1.71 -5.95
C LEU A 131 1.23 -2.72 -7.07
N GLU A 132 1.98 -2.66 -8.16
CA GLU A 132 1.87 -3.61 -9.27
C GLU A 132 2.08 -5.05 -8.80
N SER A 133 3.11 -5.28 -7.99
CA SER A 133 3.40 -6.60 -7.41
C SER A 133 2.29 -7.11 -6.49
N MET A 134 1.58 -6.21 -5.79
CA MET A 134 0.44 -6.59 -4.94
C MET A 134 -0.84 -6.79 -5.74
N GLU A 135 -1.11 -5.94 -6.73
CA GLU A 135 -2.35 -5.92 -7.50
C GLU A 135 -2.40 -6.98 -8.61
N SER A 136 -1.23 -7.44 -9.06
CA SER A 136 -1.09 -8.55 -10.02
C SER A 136 -1.44 -9.93 -9.44
N ARG A 137 -1.50 -10.05 -8.11
CA ARG A 137 -1.89 -11.29 -7.41
C ARG A 137 -3.39 -11.52 -7.48
N ASP A 138 -3.79 -12.79 -7.44
CA ASP A 138 -5.20 -13.17 -7.41
C ASP A 138 -5.89 -12.72 -6.12
N VAL A 139 -5.15 -12.73 -5.01
CA VAL A 139 -5.59 -12.27 -3.69
C VAL A 139 -4.65 -11.17 -3.19
N ILE A 140 -5.21 -10.03 -2.78
CA ILE A 140 -4.42 -8.97 -2.15
C ILE A 140 -4.03 -9.41 -0.73
N PRO A 141 -2.73 -9.47 -0.39
CA PRO A 141 -2.28 -9.97 0.91
C PRO A 141 -2.62 -9.03 2.07
N ASP A 142 -2.49 -7.71 1.86
CA ASP A 142 -2.81 -6.70 2.86
C ASP A 142 -3.39 -5.44 2.18
N ARG A 143 -4.70 -5.24 2.36
CA ARG A 143 -5.42 -4.09 1.79
C ARG A 143 -5.11 -2.78 2.51
N LYS A 144 -4.72 -2.82 3.79
CA LYS A 144 -4.32 -1.63 4.55
C LYS A 144 -2.97 -1.13 4.03
N LEU A 145 -2.01 -2.03 3.81
CA LEU A 145 -0.74 -1.71 3.16
C LEU A 145 -0.94 -1.22 1.72
N LEU A 146 -1.81 -1.88 0.95
CA LEU A 146 -2.13 -1.43 -0.41
C LEU A 146 -2.64 0.01 -0.41
N ALA A 147 -3.60 0.34 0.46
CA ALA A 147 -4.13 1.68 0.59
C ALA A 147 -3.04 2.70 0.96
N ARG A 148 -2.14 2.36 1.89
CA ARG A 148 -0.98 3.20 2.23
C ARG A 148 -0.10 3.47 1.02
N LEU A 149 0.26 2.44 0.27
CA LEU A 149 1.11 2.56 -0.92
C LEU A 149 0.46 3.43 -1.99
N VAL A 150 -0.86 3.30 -2.21
CA VAL A 150 -1.59 4.17 -3.14
C VAL A 150 -1.50 5.62 -2.69
N ILE A 151 -1.77 5.92 -1.41
CA ILE A 151 -1.65 7.29 -0.89
C ILE A 151 -0.23 7.84 -1.06
N VAL A 152 0.81 7.03 -0.77
CA VAL A 152 2.21 7.43 -0.93
C VAL A 152 2.54 7.76 -2.38
N ARG A 153 2.13 6.90 -3.34
CA ARG A 153 2.33 7.14 -4.77
C ARG A 153 1.68 8.45 -5.20
N GLU A 154 0.42 8.65 -4.84
CA GLU A 154 -0.35 9.82 -5.27
C GLU A 154 0.16 11.11 -4.64
N GLU A 155 0.58 11.09 -3.37
CA GLU A 155 1.18 12.27 -2.73
C GLU A 155 2.57 12.60 -3.30
N ALA A 156 3.40 11.60 -3.59
CA ALA A 156 4.69 11.81 -4.24
C ALA A 156 4.54 12.42 -5.64
N ARG A 157 3.60 11.90 -6.45
CA ARG A 157 3.25 12.46 -7.77
C ARG A 157 2.76 13.89 -7.69
N ASN A 158 1.84 14.18 -6.76
CA ASN A 158 1.31 15.53 -6.56
C ASN A 158 2.39 16.55 -6.16
N MET A 159 3.38 16.13 -5.37
CA MET A 159 4.50 17.00 -4.96
C MET A 159 5.44 17.38 -6.11
N MET A 160 5.41 16.67 -7.25
CA MET A 160 6.24 16.98 -8.42
C MET A 160 5.66 18.07 -9.34
N GLY A 161 4.50 18.65 -8.98
CA GLY A 161 3.96 19.86 -9.61
C GLY A 161 3.16 19.67 -10.91
N GLY A 162 3.13 18.49 -11.52
CA GLY A 162 2.29 18.22 -12.71
C GLY A 162 0.89 17.69 -12.39
N GLY A 163 0.61 17.40 -11.12
CA GLY A 163 -0.70 16.95 -10.65
C GLY A 163 -1.13 15.61 -11.25
N LEU A 164 -2.44 15.39 -11.31
CA LEU A 164 -3.03 14.12 -11.76
C LEU A 164 -2.72 13.79 -13.24
N LEU A 165 -2.57 14.81 -14.07
CA LEU A 165 -2.40 14.69 -15.53
C LEU A 165 -0.94 14.78 -15.98
N ASP A 166 0.00 14.70 -15.04
CA ASP A 166 1.42 14.68 -15.38
C ASP A 166 1.74 13.47 -16.27
N GLU A 167 2.37 13.70 -17.42
CA GLU A 167 2.74 12.65 -18.38
C GLU A 167 3.67 11.60 -17.74
N ARG A 168 4.44 11.98 -16.70
CA ARG A 168 5.29 11.07 -15.94
C ARG A 168 4.50 10.03 -15.14
N ASN A 169 3.21 10.26 -14.90
CA ASN A 169 2.36 9.32 -14.17
C ASN A 169 1.92 8.13 -15.04
N ASP A 170 2.08 8.20 -16.36
CA ASP A 170 1.60 7.17 -17.28
C ASP A 170 2.42 5.87 -17.15
N ARG A 171 1.74 4.80 -16.74
CA ARG A 171 2.31 3.44 -16.69
C ARG A 171 2.51 2.78 -18.07
N GLY A 172 2.30 3.51 -19.16
CA GLY A 172 2.47 3.03 -20.53
C GLY A 172 1.42 2.01 -20.99
N LEU A 173 0.31 1.87 -20.26
CA LEU A 173 -0.80 0.99 -20.66
C LEU A 173 -1.41 1.48 -21.97
N THR A 174 -1.24 0.70 -23.04
CA THR A 174 -1.81 0.96 -24.37
C THR A 174 -3.32 0.69 -24.41
N THR A 175 -3.82 -0.14 -23.51
CA THR A 175 -5.24 -0.45 -23.34
C THR A 175 -5.64 -0.36 -21.87
N LEU A 176 -6.76 0.28 -21.58
CA LEU A 176 -7.28 0.37 -20.22
C LEU A 176 -7.83 -0.98 -19.75
N PRO A 177 -7.59 -1.37 -18.49
CA PRO A 177 -8.15 -2.59 -17.91
C PRO A 177 -9.69 -2.65 -17.97
N GLU A 178 -10.23 -3.78 -18.42
CA GLU A 178 -11.68 -3.95 -18.64
C GLU A 178 -12.50 -3.79 -17.34
N ALA A 179 -12.00 -4.30 -16.22
CA ALA A 179 -12.71 -4.26 -14.94
C ALA A 179 -12.87 -2.84 -14.41
N GLU A 180 -11.79 -2.07 -14.40
CA GLU A 180 -11.74 -0.67 -13.97
C GLU A 180 -12.62 0.22 -14.87
N VAL A 181 -12.58 0.00 -16.19
CA VAL A 181 -13.43 0.74 -17.15
C VAL A 181 -14.91 0.43 -16.94
N ASN A 182 -15.26 -0.84 -16.74
CA ASN A 182 -16.64 -1.25 -16.48
C ASN A 182 -17.15 -0.66 -15.16
N PHE A 183 -16.34 -0.69 -14.11
CA PHE A 183 -16.68 -0.08 -12.83
C PHE A 183 -16.84 1.44 -12.96
N LEU A 184 -15.89 2.12 -13.60
CA LEU A 184 -15.95 3.56 -13.84
C LEU A 184 -17.21 3.96 -14.62
N SER A 185 -17.58 3.18 -15.63
CA SER A 185 -18.80 3.40 -16.41
C SER A 185 -20.07 3.34 -15.54
N LYS A 186 -20.12 2.41 -14.56
CA LYS A 186 -21.21 2.36 -13.58
C LYS A 186 -21.21 3.56 -12.65
N LEU A 187 -20.04 4.02 -12.23
CA LEU A 187 -19.93 5.18 -11.34
C LEU A 187 -20.38 6.48 -12.02
N VAL A 188 -20.09 6.63 -13.31
CA VAL A 188 -20.48 7.81 -14.10
C VAL A 188 -21.97 7.83 -14.42
N ALA A 189 -22.62 6.67 -14.49
CA ALA A 189 -24.07 6.57 -14.66
C ALA A 189 -24.87 7.03 -13.41
N LEU A 190 -24.20 7.17 -12.27
CA LEU A 190 -24.80 7.57 -11.00
C LEU A 190 -24.42 9.01 -10.63
N LYS A 191 -25.32 9.73 -9.94
CA LYS A 191 -25.01 11.07 -9.43
C LYS A 191 -24.04 10.98 -8.24
N PRO A 192 -23.10 11.94 -8.07
CA PRO A 192 -22.27 12.05 -6.88
C PRO A 192 -23.10 12.05 -5.59
N GLY A 193 -22.68 11.27 -4.60
CA GLY A 193 -23.37 11.20 -3.31
C GLY A 193 -23.04 9.94 -2.51
N LYS A 194 -23.77 9.73 -1.40
CA LYS A 194 -23.51 8.66 -0.42
C LYS A 194 -23.60 7.25 -0.99
N ALA A 195 -24.49 7.02 -1.96
CA ALA A 195 -24.62 5.72 -2.61
C ALA A 195 -23.37 5.38 -3.42
N LEU A 196 -22.85 6.37 -4.16
CA LEU A 196 -21.64 6.23 -4.96
C LEU A 196 -20.40 6.09 -4.07
N GLU A 197 -20.29 6.89 -3.01
CA GLU A 197 -19.23 6.77 -2.01
C GLU A 197 -19.21 5.37 -1.36
N ARG A 198 -20.38 4.82 -1.02
CA ARG A 198 -20.48 3.46 -0.48
C ARG A 198 -20.02 2.42 -1.48
N MET A 199 -20.41 2.55 -2.75
CA MET A 199 -19.98 1.64 -3.81
C MET A 199 -18.46 1.64 -4.00
N ILE A 200 -17.84 2.82 -4.03
CA ILE A 200 -16.38 2.95 -4.07
C ILE A 200 -15.76 2.30 -2.82
N ARG A 201 -16.30 2.58 -1.63
CA ARG A 201 -15.81 2.02 -0.36
C ARG A 201 -15.88 0.51 -0.33
N ASP A 202 -16.97 -0.09 -0.78
CA ASP A 202 -17.13 -1.54 -0.83
C ASP A 202 -16.10 -2.16 -1.78
N VAL A 203 -15.90 -1.59 -2.97
CA VAL A 203 -14.90 -2.09 -3.93
C VAL A 203 -13.48 -1.98 -3.39
N MET A 204 -13.09 -0.83 -2.82
CA MET A 204 -11.75 -0.66 -2.24
C MET A 204 -11.49 -1.67 -1.10
N ASN A 205 -12.51 -1.97 -0.28
CA ASN A 205 -12.45 -2.96 0.79
C ASN A 205 -12.50 -4.42 0.30
N GLY A 206 -12.61 -4.67 -1.00
CA GLY A 206 -12.63 -6.02 -1.55
C GLY A 206 -13.99 -6.68 -1.56
N LYS A 207 -15.05 -5.89 -1.71
CA LYS A 207 -16.42 -6.38 -1.88
C LYS A 207 -16.92 -6.07 -3.29
N GLY A 208 -17.93 -6.79 -3.73
CA GLY A 208 -18.51 -6.61 -5.06
C GLY A 208 -17.44 -6.75 -6.15
N GLU A 209 -17.25 -5.70 -6.95
CA GLU A 209 -16.30 -5.69 -8.08
C GLU A 209 -14.82 -5.72 -7.66
N GLY A 210 -14.51 -5.47 -6.39
CA GLY A 210 -13.14 -5.57 -5.85
C GLY A 210 -12.83 -6.89 -5.13
N ALA A 211 -13.79 -7.82 -5.07
CA ALA A 211 -13.65 -9.08 -4.36
C ALA A 211 -12.66 -10.02 -5.05
N ASP A 212 -11.77 -10.62 -4.26
CA ASP A 212 -10.75 -11.54 -4.76
C ASP A 212 -11.39 -12.82 -5.31
N ASN A 213 -10.83 -13.37 -6.38
CA ASN A 213 -11.32 -14.59 -7.00
C ASN A 213 -10.79 -15.82 -6.23
N ILE A 214 -11.43 -16.14 -5.10
CA ILE A 214 -10.99 -17.25 -4.23
C ILE A 214 -11.32 -18.64 -4.84
N ASP A 215 -12.22 -18.70 -5.83
CA ASP A 215 -12.85 -19.95 -6.29
C ASP A 215 -12.14 -20.75 -7.40
N GLN A 216 -10.84 -20.56 -7.67
CA GLN A 216 -10.19 -21.28 -8.79
C GLN A 216 -8.84 -21.93 -8.47
N SER A 217 -8.74 -22.61 -7.32
CA SER A 217 -7.70 -23.63 -7.09
C SER A 217 -8.22 -25.06 -6.99
N LYS A 218 -9.52 -25.30 -7.23
CA LYS A 218 -10.08 -26.65 -7.35
C LYS A 218 -11.18 -26.69 -8.42
N ALA A 219 -10.80 -27.01 -9.64
CA ALA A 219 -11.50 -27.90 -10.57
C ALA A 219 -11.13 -27.53 -12.01
N ASP A 220 -10.18 -28.29 -12.57
CA ASP A 220 -10.38 -28.75 -13.93
C ASP A 220 -11.65 -29.60 -13.97
N SER A 221 -12.37 -29.48 -15.08
CA SER A 221 -13.40 -30.39 -15.61
C SER A 221 -14.83 -30.35 -15.04
N HIS A 222 -15.74 -30.34 -16.00
CA HIS A 222 -17.19 -30.60 -15.95
C HIS A 222 -18.16 -29.44 -15.65
N SER A 223 -18.75 -28.99 -16.77
CA SER A 223 -20.14 -28.56 -16.95
C SER A 223 -21.05 -28.60 -15.72
N GLU A 224 -21.64 -27.46 -15.38
CA GLU A 224 -23.10 -27.34 -15.30
C GLU A 224 -23.53 -25.86 -15.27
N GLN A 225 -24.53 -25.56 -16.10
CA GLN A 225 -25.23 -24.28 -16.14
C GLN A 225 -26.01 -24.11 -14.84
N GLU A 226 -25.61 -23.17 -13.98
CA GLU A 226 -26.52 -22.60 -12.99
C GLU A 226 -26.82 -21.14 -13.32
N HIS A 227 -28.05 -20.97 -13.77
CA HIS A 227 -28.71 -19.72 -14.08
C HIS A 227 -28.94 -18.94 -12.77
N LEU A 228 -28.28 -17.78 -12.60
CA LEU A 228 -28.73 -16.77 -11.64
C LEU A 228 -28.87 -15.41 -12.32
N THR A 229 -30.11 -14.94 -12.27
CA THR A 229 -30.67 -13.72 -12.85
C THR A 229 -30.09 -12.45 -12.21
N GLY A 230 -29.57 -11.54 -13.01
CA GLY A 230 -29.23 -10.17 -12.59
C GLY A 230 -28.53 -9.38 -13.70
N VAL A 231 -29.25 -8.42 -14.29
CA VAL A 231 -28.82 -7.37 -15.25
C VAL A 231 -27.48 -7.62 -15.96
N SER A 232 -27.61 -8.05 -17.22
CA SER A 232 -26.56 -8.30 -18.19
C SER A 232 -25.58 -7.13 -18.33
N GLY A 233 -24.44 -7.22 -17.64
CA GLY A 233 -23.21 -6.56 -18.05
C GLY A 233 -22.57 -7.37 -19.17
N ARG A 234 -22.11 -6.70 -20.24
CA ARG A 234 -21.38 -7.31 -21.35
C ARG A 234 -20.39 -8.37 -20.83
N GLY A 235 -20.59 -9.62 -21.25
CA GLY A 235 -19.67 -10.70 -20.94
C GLY A 235 -18.28 -10.40 -21.47
N SER A 236 -17.24 -10.76 -20.70
CA SER A 236 -15.85 -10.60 -21.13
C SER A 236 -15.66 -11.29 -22.48
N VAL A 237 -15.08 -10.56 -23.44
CA VAL A 237 -14.82 -11.03 -24.81
C VAL A 237 -13.89 -12.25 -24.84
N SER A 238 -13.18 -12.53 -23.73
CA SER A 238 -12.26 -13.68 -23.59
C SER A 238 -12.82 -14.90 -22.85
N GLY A 239 -14.04 -14.84 -22.31
CA GLY A 239 -14.62 -15.94 -21.51
C GLY A 239 -13.97 -16.16 -20.13
N ARG A 240 -12.91 -15.44 -19.77
CA ARG A 240 -12.37 -15.40 -18.40
C ARG A 240 -13.14 -14.35 -17.57
N LYS A 241 -13.42 -14.66 -16.30
CA LYS A 241 -13.93 -13.64 -15.36
C LYS A 241 -12.95 -12.46 -15.35
N PRO A 242 -13.43 -11.22 -15.48
CA PRO A 242 -12.55 -10.05 -15.40
C PRO A 242 -11.87 -10.03 -14.02
N ARG A 243 -10.62 -9.56 -13.99
CA ARG A 243 -9.89 -9.38 -12.73
C ARG A 243 -10.68 -8.44 -11.79
N PRO A 244 -10.59 -8.61 -10.47
CA PRO A 244 -11.22 -7.68 -9.54
C PRO A 244 -10.64 -6.28 -9.72
N VAL A 245 -11.47 -5.25 -9.51
CA VAL A 245 -11.03 -3.86 -9.53
C VAL A 245 -9.96 -3.63 -8.46
N ARG A 246 -8.80 -3.11 -8.86
CA ARG A 246 -7.68 -2.84 -7.95
C ARG A 246 -7.52 -1.34 -7.69
N PRO A 247 -7.39 -0.87 -6.43
CA PRO A 247 -7.33 0.56 -6.10
C PRO A 247 -6.34 1.41 -6.90
N GLY A 248 -5.09 0.94 -7.06
CA GLY A 248 -4.02 1.59 -7.79
C GLY A 248 -4.30 1.65 -9.29
N MET A 249 -4.71 0.52 -9.89
CA MET A 249 -5.16 0.45 -11.30
C MET A 249 -6.41 1.29 -11.57
N PHE A 250 -7.33 1.35 -10.61
CA PHE A 250 -8.56 2.12 -10.74
C PHE A 250 -8.27 3.62 -10.80
N LEU A 251 -7.43 4.15 -9.90
CA LEU A 251 -7.03 5.56 -9.95
C LEU A 251 -6.26 5.90 -11.22
N GLU A 252 -5.38 5.00 -11.69
CA GLU A 252 -4.69 5.15 -12.98
C GLU A 252 -5.69 5.23 -14.15
N THR A 253 -6.71 4.37 -14.14
CA THR A 253 -7.78 4.37 -15.16
C THR A 253 -8.58 5.68 -15.11
N VAL A 254 -8.94 6.16 -13.92
CA VAL A 254 -9.63 7.45 -13.74
C VAL A 254 -8.77 8.60 -14.27
N ALA A 255 -7.47 8.63 -13.96
CA ALA A 255 -6.54 9.65 -14.41
C ALA A 255 -6.42 9.68 -15.94
N LYS A 256 -6.27 8.51 -16.58
CA LYS A 256 -6.19 8.39 -18.04
C LYS A 256 -7.47 8.83 -18.75
N VAL A 257 -8.63 8.41 -18.24
CA VAL A 257 -9.93 8.83 -18.81
C VAL A 257 -10.11 10.34 -18.63
N LEU A 258 -9.75 10.88 -17.47
CA LEU A 258 -9.80 12.32 -17.23
C LEU A 258 -8.88 13.09 -18.19
N GLY A 259 -7.65 12.64 -18.40
CA GLY A 259 -6.72 13.21 -19.38
C GLY A 259 -7.30 13.19 -20.80
N GLY A 260 -7.92 12.08 -21.20
CA GLY A 260 -8.66 11.96 -22.46
C GLY A 260 -9.82 12.95 -22.57
N VAL A 261 -10.59 13.16 -21.50
CA VAL A 261 -11.71 14.12 -21.44
C VAL A 261 -11.23 15.58 -21.48
N TYR A 262 -10.02 15.88 -20.99
CA TYR A 262 -9.44 17.22 -21.19
C TYR A 262 -8.87 17.41 -22.60
N ALA A 263 -8.29 16.36 -23.19
CA ALA A 263 -7.74 16.40 -24.54
C ALA A 263 -8.83 16.42 -25.63
N SER A 264 -9.97 15.79 -25.37
CA SER A 264 -11.12 15.74 -26.26
C SER A 264 -12.32 16.41 -25.60
N ASN A 265 -12.92 17.42 -26.23
CA ASN A 265 -14.13 18.12 -25.75
C ASN A 265 -15.39 17.23 -25.77
N THR A 266 -15.28 15.95 -25.40
CA THR A 266 -16.35 14.96 -25.43
C THR A 266 -17.40 15.26 -24.37
N SER A 267 -18.63 15.46 -24.83
CA SER A 267 -19.79 15.75 -24.02
C SER A 267 -20.44 14.43 -23.57
N GLY A 268 -20.31 14.07 -22.29
CA GLY A 268 -21.00 12.89 -21.74
C GLY A 268 -20.55 12.51 -20.34
N ILE A 269 -19.25 12.63 -20.04
CA ILE A 269 -18.67 12.49 -18.70
C ILE A 269 -18.13 13.86 -18.31
N THR A 270 -18.61 14.46 -17.23
CA THR A 270 -18.05 15.73 -16.77
C THR A 270 -16.70 15.48 -16.10
N ALA A 271 -15.66 16.20 -16.49
CA ALA A 271 -14.34 16.14 -15.84
C ALA A 271 -14.46 16.28 -14.32
N GLN A 272 -15.36 17.15 -13.85
CA GLN A 272 -15.69 17.35 -12.44
C GLN A 272 -16.19 16.07 -11.74
N HIS A 273 -16.93 15.20 -12.42
CA HIS A 273 -17.40 13.94 -11.85
C HIS A 273 -16.23 12.97 -11.65
N LEU A 274 -15.32 12.89 -12.62
CA LEU A 274 -14.12 12.05 -12.53
C LEU A 274 -13.15 12.57 -11.46
N GLU A 275 -12.95 13.88 -11.38
CA GLU A 275 -12.19 14.51 -10.28
C GLU A 275 -12.81 14.18 -8.92
N TRP A 276 -14.13 14.25 -8.81
CA TRP A 276 -14.85 13.88 -7.58
C TRP A 276 -14.67 12.40 -7.23
N VAL A 277 -14.75 11.49 -8.21
CA VAL A 277 -14.50 10.05 -8.02
C VAL A 277 -13.06 9.82 -7.56
N HIS A 278 -12.09 10.47 -8.19
CA HIS A 278 -10.67 10.39 -7.81
C HIS A 278 -10.45 10.83 -6.36
N GLN A 279 -10.92 12.03 -5.99
CA GLN A 279 -10.76 12.59 -4.64
C GLN A 279 -11.49 11.75 -3.58
N THR A 280 -12.70 11.27 -3.90
CA THR A 280 -13.48 10.43 -2.98
C THR A 280 -12.78 9.09 -2.73
N THR A 281 -12.19 8.50 -3.77
CA THR A 281 -11.42 7.27 -3.65
C THR A 281 -10.19 7.46 -2.77
N LEU A 282 -9.43 8.55 -2.95
CA LEU A 282 -8.30 8.88 -2.08
C LEU A 282 -8.71 9.06 -0.62
N LYS A 283 -9.84 9.73 -0.37
CA LYS A 283 -10.38 9.88 1.00
C LYS A 283 -10.71 8.53 1.63
N ILE A 284 -11.38 7.64 0.89
CA ILE A 284 -11.71 6.30 1.35
C ILE A 284 -10.45 5.49 1.65
N LEU A 285 -9.44 5.55 0.77
CA LEU A 285 -8.18 4.85 0.97
C LEU A 285 -7.41 5.40 2.16
N GLN A 286 -7.46 6.71 2.41
CA GLN A 286 -6.91 7.32 3.62
C GLN A 286 -7.58 6.78 4.89
N ASP A 287 -8.92 6.68 4.92
CA ASP A 287 -9.67 6.08 6.04
C ASP A 287 -9.31 4.60 6.26
N MET A 288 -9.00 3.88 5.18
CA MET A 288 -8.61 2.46 5.26
C MET A 288 -7.16 2.26 5.72
N ALA A 289 -6.28 3.16 5.28
CA ALA A 289 -4.83 3.09 5.50
C ALA A 289 -4.43 3.31 6.97
N PHE A 290 -5.20 4.10 7.72
CA PHE A 290 -4.85 4.52 9.07
C PHE A 290 -6.06 4.39 10.00
#